data_AF-A0A3A9AB30-F1
#
_entry.id   AF-A0A3A9AB30-F1
#
_cell.length_a   1.000
_cell.length_b   1.000
_cell.length_c   1.000
_cell.angle_alpha   90.00
_cell.angle_beta   90.00
_cell.angle_gamma   90.00
#
_symmetry.space_group_name_H-M   'P 1'
#
loop_
_entity.id
_entity.type
_entity.pdbx_description
1 polymer ?
#
loop_
_entity_poly.entity_id
_entity_poly.type
_entity_poly.pdbx_seq_one_letter_code
_entity_poly.pdbx_strand_id
1 'polypeptide(L)'
;MKIADNNLFALSVLTFNFIFIYNYMFSGKARLLIMKTKLNNMEDKYWKDLKEIVVFGFGRQGKKMYTTLNRDFNIVAIVDNSSEKQGKKVDGKTILSFEQAKEFLYQYKIIVTTSQYYYQTIREQLNDAGLVENVNYVMYQQFVTEWYYKYKNRINVLKTDISLTTLCTLNCENCMQFLPYWKEGRKKENPLEEIKENVDIYFECVDYLLDLDIVGGEPFLYRNLKEFIIYIGENYRDRIGYIGFITNGMIVPGDDIFELLSKYSMDVSISDYSEDIEYRHHIEQLCEKLEKYHISYMRNKNIDWFDFGFPKDLYHYEGEEAVNHMQWCNSIEHILDDKKLFYCGLEWSAQKGGLYPIEEKAYVDLEKVKEGTIDRKEILEMIMANIEGGCMEFCKVCGGFGIDNNNRVETAKQVKRI
;
A
#
# COMPACT_ATOMS: atom_id res chain seq x y z
N MET A 1 39.37 41.90 18.00
CA MET A 1 39.37 41.32 16.65
C MET A 1 39.94 39.92 16.79
N LYS A 2 39.06 38.93 16.93
CA LYS A 2 39.38 37.54 17.31
C LYS A 2 39.51 36.69 16.05
N ILE A 3 40.62 35.99 15.95
CA ILE A 3 40.72 34.68 15.27
C ILE A 3 41.01 33.70 16.40
N ALA A 4 40.10 32.78 16.65
CA ALA A 4 40.32 31.59 17.45
C ALA A 4 39.25 30.55 17.08
N ASP A 5 39.75 29.39 16.66
CA ASP A 5 39.23 28.02 16.85
C ASP A 5 37.75 27.73 16.61
N ASN A 6 37.49 26.98 15.53
CA ASN A 6 36.37 26.05 15.42
C ASN A 6 36.79 24.83 14.59
N ASN A 7 37.57 23.95 15.22
CA ASN A 7 37.82 22.58 14.79
C ASN A 7 37.43 21.64 15.94
N LEU A 8 36.13 21.56 16.23
CA LEU A 8 35.60 20.62 17.24
C LEU A 8 34.07 20.46 17.16
N PHE A 9 33.51 20.16 15.99
CA PHE A 9 32.09 19.75 15.88
C PHE A 9 31.80 18.76 14.74
N ALA A 10 32.81 17.98 14.30
CA ALA A 10 32.68 16.99 13.23
C ALA A 10 32.82 15.53 13.72
N LEU A 11 32.67 15.26 15.02
CA LEU A 11 32.99 13.93 15.60
C LEU A 11 31.98 13.36 16.61
N SER A 12 30.74 13.87 16.68
CA SER A 12 29.71 13.33 17.61
C SER A 12 28.36 12.98 16.98
N VAL A 13 28.20 13.07 15.65
CA VAL A 13 26.95 12.68 14.95
C VAL A 13 27.10 11.35 14.18
N LEU A 14 28.29 10.75 14.17
CA LEU A 14 28.60 9.50 13.46
C LEU A 14 28.50 8.24 14.32
N THR A 15 28.16 8.35 15.61
CA THR A 15 28.20 7.21 16.56
C THR A 15 26.84 6.73 17.07
N PHE A 16 25.71 7.32 16.66
CA PHE A 16 24.38 6.85 17.09
C PHE A 16 23.56 6.12 16.01
N ASN A 17 23.98 6.16 14.74
CA ASN A 17 23.38 5.34 13.67
C ASN A 17 23.95 3.91 13.58
N PHE A 18 24.73 3.48 14.59
CA PHE A 18 25.44 2.20 14.57
C PHE A 18 24.73 1.06 15.32
N ILE A 19 23.62 1.30 16.02
CA ILE A 19 22.99 0.28 16.89
C ILE A 19 21.91 -0.57 16.17
N PHE A 20 21.39 -0.15 15.01
CA PHE A 20 20.51 -1.00 14.19
C PHE A 20 21.22 -1.75 13.04
N ILE A 21 22.51 -1.47 12.79
CA ILE A 21 23.33 -2.14 11.77
C ILE A 21 24.25 -3.22 12.38
N TYR A 22 24.41 -3.29 13.71
CA TYR A 22 25.40 -4.17 14.37
C TYR A 22 24.98 -5.61 14.68
N ASN A 23 23.88 -6.12 14.13
CA ASN A 23 23.57 -7.55 14.22
C ASN A 23 23.82 -8.36 12.94
N TYR A 24 24.32 -7.74 11.86
CA TYR A 24 24.51 -8.44 10.57
C TYR A 24 25.93 -8.49 10.01
N MET A 25 26.91 -7.82 10.62
CA MET A 25 28.29 -7.90 10.15
C MET A 25 29.18 -8.49 11.24
N PHE A 26 29.43 -9.81 11.18
CA PHE A 26 30.70 -10.49 11.53
C PHE A 26 30.47 -12.01 11.54
N SER A 27 30.64 -12.66 10.39
CA SER A 27 31.38 -13.93 10.28
C SER A 27 31.53 -14.29 8.81
N GLY A 28 32.76 -14.25 8.30
CA GLY A 28 33.15 -14.71 6.96
C GLY A 28 33.02 -16.23 6.79
N LYS A 29 31.79 -16.71 6.81
CA LYS A 29 31.34 -18.00 6.26
C LYS A 29 30.00 -17.70 5.61
N ALA A 30 29.76 -18.22 4.41
CA ALA A 30 28.46 -18.16 3.76
C ALA A 30 27.40 -18.72 4.73
N ARG A 31 26.80 -17.82 5.53
CA ARG A 31 25.65 -18.13 6.36
C ARG A 31 24.51 -18.16 5.36
N LEU A 32 23.87 -19.32 5.24
CA LEU A 32 22.47 -19.35 4.84
C LEU A 32 21.79 -18.22 5.62
N LEU A 33 21.33 -17.18 4.93
CA LEU A 33 20.48 -16.16 5.52
C LEU A 33 19.21 -16.90 5.94
N ILE A 34 19.17 -17.38 7.19
CA ILE A 34 17.94 -17.91 7.76
C ILE A 34 16.99 -16.72 7.79
N MET A 35 15.98 -16.78 6.91
CA MET A 35 14.95 -15.77 6.79
C MET A 35 14.26 -15.63 8.13
N LYS A 36 14.50 -14.53 8.84
CA LYS A 36 13.80 -14.24 10.09
C LYS A 36 12.48 -13.59 9.69
N THR A 37 11.39 -14.31 9.90
CA THR A 37 10.03 -13.76 9.69
C THR A 37 9.89 -12.42 10.39
N LYS A 38 9.31 -11.44 9.70
CA LYS A 38 8.86 -10.18 10.30
C LYS A 38 7.56 -10.33 11.09
N LEU A 39 7.00 -11.53 11.20
CA LEU A 39 5.91 -11.83 12.14
C LEU A 39 6.48 -12.19 13.52
N ASN A 40 5.60 -12.27 14.52
CA ASN A 40 5.92 -12.60 15.91
C ASN A 40 6.69 -11.51 16.67
N ASN A 41 6.47 -10.24 16.34
CA ASN A 41 7.01 -9.11 17.07
C ASN A 41 6.14 -8.71 18.29
N MET A 42 4.89 -9.18 18.37
CA MET A 42 3.91 -8.79 19.39
C MET A 42 3.81 -9.86 20.50
N GLU A 43 4.49 -9.61 21.63
CA GLU A 43 4.48 -10.54 22.77
C GLU A 43 3.12 -10.58 23.50
N ASP A 44 2.72 -11.78 23.96
CA ASP A 44 1.42 -12.04 24.60
C ASP A 44 1.17 -11.18 25.83
N LYS A 45 2.19 -10.98 26.67
CA LYS A 45 2.08 -10.16 27.89
C LYS A 45 1.70 -8.70 27.61
N TYR A 46 1.89 -8.22 26.38
CA TYR A 46 1.60 -6.83 26.02
C TYR A 46 0.33 -6.71 25.17
N TRP A 47 0.03 -7.68 24.30
CA TRP A 47 -0.93 -7.49 23.21
C TRP A 47 -2.16 -8.40 23.22
N LYS A 48 -2.14 -9.51 23.97
CA LYS A 48 -3.18 -10.56 23.87
C LYS A 48 -4.59 -10.09 24.25
N ASP A 49 -4.72 -9.36 25.36
CA ASP A 49 -6.00 -8.94 25.92
C ASP A 49 -6.33 -7.48 25.62
N LEU A 50 -5.97 -7.02 24.42
CA LEU A 50 -6.15 -5.64 24.00
C LEU A 50 -7.63 -5.30 23.78
N LYS A 51 -8.09 -4.22 24.44
CA LYS A 51 -9.46 -3.69 24.32
C LYS A 51 -9.49 -2.21 23.95
N GLU A 52 -8.51 -1.47 24.39
CA GLU A 52 -8.44 -0.01 24.26
C GLU A 52 -7.15 0.38 23.54
N ILE A 53 -7.27 1.29 22.58
CA ILE A 53 -6.15 1.73 21.75
C ILE A 53 -6.17 3.25 21.54
N VAL A 54 -4.99 3.79 21.26
CA VAL A 54 -4.81 5.13 20.68
C VAL A 54 -4.46 4.97 19.20
N VAL A 55 -5.08 5.78 18.36
CA VAL A 55 -4.69 5.88 16.94
C VAL A 55 -3.81 7.11 16.77
N PHE A 56 -2.59 6.94 16.30
CA PHE A 56 -1.67 8.04 15.99
C PHE A 56 -1.49 8.18 14.48
N GLY A 57 -1.99 9.27 13.91
CA GLY A 57 -1.93 9.60 12.49
C GLY A 57 -3.28 9.44 11.82
N PHE A 58 -4.07 10.51 11.82
CA PHE A 58 -5.41 10.54 11.21
C PHE A 58 -5.38 11.13 9.79
N GLY A 59 -4.42 10.66 8.99
CA GLY A 59 -4.32 10.93 7.55
C GLY A 59 -5.22 10.01 6.72
N ARG A 60 -4.87 9.79 5.46
CA ARG A 60 -5.59 8.87 4.56
C ARG A 60 -5.70 7.46 5.16
N GLN A 61 -4.56 6.88 5.56
CA GLN A 61 -4.54 5.53 6.16
C GLN A 61 -5.35 5.47 7.46
N GLY A 62 -5.15 6.42 8.37
CA GLY A 62 -5.94 6.51 9.61
C GLY A 62 -7.45 6.57 9.37
N LYS A 63 -7.91 7.35 8.39
CA LYS A 63 -9.35 7.41 8.02
C LYS A 63 -9.86 6.08 7.47
N LYS A 64 -9.14 5.46 6.52
CA LYS A 64 -9.51 4.16 5.94
C LYS A 64 -9.60 3.06 7.00
N MET A 65 -8.68 3.07 7.97
CA MET A 65 -8.62 2.08 9.02
C MET A 65 -9.57 2.32 10.19
N TYR A 66 -10.02 3.56 10.38
CA TYR A 66 -10.77 3.97 11.57
C TYR A 66 -11.98 3.07 11.82
N THR A 67 -12.81 2.85 10.80
CA THR A 67 -14.00 2.00 10.89
C THR A 67 -13.64 0.58 11.34
N THR A 68 -12.58 0.00 10.78
CA THR A 68 -12.15 -1.36 11.12
C THR A 68 -11.63 -1.43 12.56
N LEU A 69 -10.78 -0.48 12.96
CA LEU A 69 -10.23 -0.44 14.32
C LEU A 69 -11.30 -0.14 15.38
N ASN A 70 -12.23 0.78 15.09
CA ASN A 70 -13.30 1.17 16.00
C ASN A 70 -14.38 0.08 16.16
N ARG A 71 -14.51 -0.83 15.18
CA ARG A 71 -15.35 -2.04 15.28
C ARG A 71 -14.80 -3.00 16.34
N ASP A 72 -13.49 -3.18 16.37
CA ASP A 72 -12.84 -4.25 17.14
C ASP A 72 -12.26 -3.77 18.48
N PHE A 73 -12.03 -2.47 18.63
CA PHE A 73 -11.42 -1.85 19.82
C PHE A 73 -12.10 -0.54 20.22
N ASN A 74 -12.03 -0.20 21.50
CA ASN A 74 -12.37 1.13 21.98
C ASN A 74 -11.21 2.10 21.66
N ILE A 75 -11.39 2.99 20.70
CA ILE A 75 -10.41 4.04 20.39
C ILE A 75 -10.55 5.15 21.44
N VAL A 76 -9.65 5.23 22.41
CA VAL A 76 -9.75 6.20 23.52
C VAL A 76 -9.29 7.59 23.11
N ALA A 77 -8.38 7.69 22.14
CA ALA A 77 -7.88 8.96 21.63
C ALA A 77 -7.39 8.83 20.18
N ILE A 78 -7.46 9.95 19.46
CA ILE A 78 -6.85 10.13 18.15
C ILE A 78 -5.79 11.23 18.29
N VAL A 79 -4.57 10.95 17.86
CA VAL A 79 -3.43 11.88 17.92
C VAL A 79 -2.94 12.15 16.50
N ASP A 80 -2.62 13.40 16.19
CA ASP A 80 -2.02 13.76 14.89
C ASP A 80 -1.08 14.97 15.02
N ASN A 81 0.02 14.95 14.28
CA ASN A 81 1.01 16.05 14.28
C ASN A 81 0.59 17.25 13.42
N SER A 82 -0.41 17.10 12.55
CA SER A 82 -0.97 18.18 11.74
C SER A 82 -1.80 19.13 12.60
N SER A 83 -1.32 20.36 12.78
CA SER A 83 -2.06 21.44 13.45
C SER A 83 -3.42 21.72 12.81
N GLU A 84 -3.54 21.54 11.49
CA GLU A 84 -4.80 21.71 10.76
C GLU A 84 -5.87 20.67 11.14
N LYS A 85 -5.47 19.51 11.67
CA LYS A 85 -6.38 18.45 12.11
C LYS A 85 -6.69 18.53 13.59
N GLN A 86 -5.75 18.98 14.40
CA GLN A 86 -5.91 19.10 15.85
C GLN A 86 -7.14 19.95 16.20
N GLY A 87 -7.87 19.54 17.23
CA GLY A 87 -9.12 20.20 17.65
C GLY A 87 -10.37 19.81 16.83
N LYS A 88 -10.22 19.23 15.63
CA LYS A 88 -11.36 18.68 14.88
C LYS A 88 -11.92 17.45 15.59
N LYS A 89 -13.20 17.15 15.34
CA LYS A 89 -13.90 16.00 15.92
C LYS A 89 -14.10 14.88 14.91
N VAL A 90 -13.91 13.65 15.39
CA VAL A 90 -14.21 12.40 14.68
C VAL A 90 -14.99 11.54 15.67
N ASP A 91 -16.24 11.21 15.35
CA ASP A 91 -17.14 10.42 16.22
C ASP A 91 -17.15 10.92 17.67
N GLY A 92 -17.29 12.24 17.82
CA GLY A 92 -17.31 12.94 19.11
C GLY A 92 -15.94 13.10 19.78
N LYS A 93 -14.87 12.47 19.28
CA LYS A 93 -13.51 12.54 19.84
C LYS A 93 -12.72 13.68 19.21
N THR A 94 -12.08 14.48 20.03
CA THR A 94 -11.19 15.55 19.57
C THR A 94 -9.84 14.95 19.15
N ILE A 95 -9.34 15.34 17.97
CA ILE A 95 -7.97 15.01 17.56
C ILE A 95 -6.99 15.83 18.40
N LEU A 96 -6.13 15.14 19.14
CA LEU A 96 -5.15 15.74 20.05
C LEU A 96 -3.81 15.95 19.35
N SER A 97 -3.05 16.94 19.81
CA SER A 97 -1.62 17.00 19.55
C SER A 97 -0.87 15.96 20.38
N PHE A 98 0.36 15.63 19.98
CA PHE A 98 1.23 14.77 20.79
C PHE A 98 1.43 15.30 22.22
N GLU A 99 1.69 16.61 22.36
CA GLU A 99 1.90 17.25 23.67
C GLU A 99 0.67 17.15 24.59
N GLN A 100 -0.53 17.20 24.04
CA GLN A 100 -1.76 17.02 24.80
C GLN A 100 -1.97 15.57 25.26
N ALA A 101 -1.42 14.60 24.53
CA ALA A 101 -1.63 13.19 24.77
C ALA A 101 -0.52 12.51 25.58
N LYS A 102 0.72 13.03 25.53
CA LYS A 102 1.93 12.35 25.98
C LYS A 102 1.84 11.74 27.39
N GLU A 103 1.20 12.43 28.33
CA GLU A 103 1.11 12.01 29.73
C GLU A 103 0.27 10.74 29.93
N PHE A 104 -0.68 10.46 29.04
CA PHE A 104 -1.54 9.28 29.15
C PHE A 104 -1.22 8.18 28.12
N LEU A 105 -0.34 8.46 27.14
CA LEU A 105 0.02 7.47 26.11
C LEU A 105 0.56 6.16 26.69
N TYR A 106 1.29 6.20 27.81
CA TYR A 106 1.79 5.01 28.51
C TYR A 106 0.71 4.06 29.01
N GLN A 107 -0.53 4.54 29.17
CA GLN A 107 -1.65 3.75 29.69
C GLN A 107 -2.27 2.86 28.60
N TYR A 108 -1.96 3.11 27.32
CA TYR A 108 -2.62 2.47 26.19
C TYR A 108 -1.61 1.91 25.17
N LYS A 109 -2.10 1.04 24.29
CA LYS A 109 -1.34 0.68 23.09
C LYS A 109 -1.64 1.64 21.96
N ILE A 110 -0.62 1.97 21.19
CA ILE A 110 -0.69 2.99 20.15
C ILE A 110 -0.51 2.33 18.79
N ILE A 111 -1.50 2.48 17.93
CA ILE A 111 -1.43 2.00 16.55
C ILE A 111 -1.13 3.21 15.67
N VAL A 112 0.04 3.22 15.03
CA VAL A 112 0.46 4.33 14.17
C VAL A 112 -0.01 4.07 12.74
N THR A 113 -0.93 4.91 12.25
CA THR A 113 -1.66 4.74 10.98
C THR A 113 -1.23 5.76 9.93
N THR A 114 0.07 5.75 9.61
CA THR A 114 0.70 6.66 8.63
C THR A 114 1.48 5.89 7.56
N SER A 115 1.98 6.59 6.52
CA SER A 115 2.94 5.97 5.60
C SER A 115 4.29 5.74 6.29
N GLN A 116 5.11 4.85 5.71
CA GLN A 116 6.45 4.52 6.25
C GLN A 116 7.33 5.76 6.45
N TYR A 117 7.22 6.73 5.54
CA TYR A 117 7.95 8.00 5.62
C TYR A 117 7.62 8.78 6.90
N TYR A 118 6.34 8.99 7.19
CA TYR A 118 5.91 9.73 8.38
C TYR A 118 6.03 8.90 9.68
N TYR A 119 6.06 7.57 9.58
CA TYR A 119 6.26 6.70 10.74
C TYR A 119 7.57 6.98 11.46
N GLN A 120 8.66 7.28 10.73
CA GLN A 120 9.97 7.52 11.34
C GLN A 120 9.94 8.68 12.35
N THR A 121 9.35 9.81 11.96
CA THR A 121 9.21 10.96 12.86
C THR A 121 8.33 10.66 14.08
N ILE A 122 7.24 9.93 13.90
CA ILE A 122 6.36 9.54 15.03
C ILE A 122 7.08 8.54 15.96
N ARG A 123 7.83 7.61 15.39
CA ARG A 123 8.65 6.62 16.13
C ARG A 123 9.66 7.34 17.03
N GLU A 124 10.38 8.32 16.49
CA GLU A 124 11.30 9.16 17.26
C GLU A 124 10.58 9.89 18.42
N GLN A 125 9.46 10.54 18.15
CA GLN A 125 8.66 11.22 19.19
C GLN A 125 8.22 10.27 20.32
N LEU A 126 7.75 9.08 19.97
CA LEU A 126 7.31 8.08 20.94
C LEU A 126 8.50 7.54 21.75
N ASN A 127 9.64 7.29 21.10
CA ASN A 127 10.87 6.85 21.75
C ASN A 127 11.43 7.92 22.71
N ASP A 128 11.43 9.18 22.30
CA ASP A 128 11.88 10.32 23.12
C ASP A 128 10.99 10.52 24.35
N ALA A 129 9.69 10.19 24.23
CA ALA A 129 8.79 10.13 25.36
C ALA A 129 8.98 8.89 26.24
N GLY A 130 9.86 7.94 25.86
CA GLY A 130 10.21 6.70 26.58
C GLY A 130 9.32 5.49 26.27
N LEU A 131 8.46 5.58 25.25
CA LEU A 131 7.64 4.46 24.78
C LEU A 131 8.50 3.56 23.88
N VAL A 132 8.25 2.26 23.92
CA VAL A 132 9.06 1.27 23.20
C VAL A 132 8.24 0.62 22.09
N GLU A 133 8.80 0.55 20.88
CA GLU A 133 8.18 -0.13 19.74
C GLU A 133 7.94 -1.62 20.04
N ASN A 134 6.84 -2.18 19.55
CA ASN A 134 6.35 -3.54 19.84
C ASN A 134 6.02 -3.81 21.31
N VAL A 135 6.20 -2.84 22.20
CA VAL A 135 5.74 -2.91 23.60
C VAL A 135 4.58 -1.94 23.81
N ASN A 136 4.76 -0.67 23.51
CA ASN A 136 3.78 0.40 23.70
C ASN A 136 3.09 0.80 22.40
N TYR A 137 3.83 0.79 21.29
CA TYR A 137 3.31 1.20 20.00
C TYR A 137 3.79 0.29 18.88
N VAL A 138 3.06 0.30 17.77
CA VAL A 138 3.42 -0.46 16.58
C VAL A 138 2.83 0.21 15.34
N MET A 139 3.48 0.02 14.19
CA MET A 139 2.93 0.42 12.91
C MET A 139 1.72 -0.45 12.53
N TYR A 140 0.72 0.16 11.89
CA TYR A 140 -0.52 -0.53 11.58
C TYR A 140 -0.35 -1.76 10.68
N GLN A 141 0.63 -1.77 9.77
CA GLN A 141 0.94 -2.92 8.91
C GLN A 141 1.18 -4.16 9.77
N GLN A 142 2.10 -4.05 10.73
CA GLN A 142 2.45 -5.13 11.65
C GLN A 142 1.25 -5.49 12.54
N PHE A 143 0.53 -4.49 13.05
CA PHE A 143 -0.61 -4.72 13.92
C PHE A 143 -1.70 -5.56 13.24
N VAL A 144 -2.13 -5.15 12.05
CA VAL A 144 -3.23 -5.79 11.34
C VAL A 144 -2.85 -7.21 10.93
N THR A 145 -1.65 -7.37 10.38
CA THR A 145 -1.16 -8.67 9.92
C THR A 145 -0.97 -9.62 11.11
N GLU A 146 -0.27 -9.20 12.16
CA GLU A 146 0.13 -10.10 13.23
C GLU A 146 -0.94 -10.27 14.32
N TRP A 147 -1.54 -9.19 14.81
CA TRP A 147 -2.46 -9.26 15.96
C TRP A 147 -3.70 -10.10 15.64
N TYR A 148 -4.32 -9.86 14.47
CA TYR A 148 -5.50 -10.60 14.04
C TYR A 148 -5.18 -12.06 13.74
N TYR A 149 -4.03 -12.33 13.13
CA TYR A 149 -3.59 -13.71 12.92
C TYR A 149 -3.39 -14.42 14.25
N LYS A 150 -2.57 -13.84 15.14
CA LYS A 150 -2.15 -14.47 16.38
C LYS A 150 -3.28 -14.65 17.39
N TYR A 151 -4.17 -13.67 17.53
CA TYR A 151 -5.18 -13.65 18.60
C TYR A 151 -6.61 -13.87 18.11
N LYS A 152 -6.85 -13.85 16.79
CA LYS A 152 -8.16 -14.13 16.20
C LYS A 152 -8.13 -15.24 15.15
N ASN A 153 -6.94 -15.79 14.82
CA ASN A 153 -6.74 -16.73 13.72
C ASN A 153 -7.29 -16.19 12.38
N ARG A 154 -7.12 -14.89 12.13
CA ARG A 154 -7.62 -14.22 10.93
C ARG A 154 -6.49 -13.72 10.03
N ILE A 155 -6.62 -13.97 8.73
CA ILE A 155 -5.77 -13.43 7.68
C ILE A 155 -6.35 -12.09 7.25
N ASN A 156 -5.80 -11.01 7.81
CA ASN A 156 -6.17 -9.67 7.41
C ASN A 156 -5.08 -9.10 6.50
N VAL A 157 -5.47 -8.70 5.29
CA VAL A 157 -4.56 -8.10 4.30
C VAL A 157 -4.76 -6.59 4.27
N LEU A 158 -3.67 -5.86 4.09
CA LEU A 158 -3.64 -4.40 4.17
C LEU A 158 -4.19 -3.75 2.91
N LYS A 159 -3.69 -4.19 1.76
CA LYS A 159 -4.08 -3.65 0.46
C LYS A 159 -3.98 -4.74 -0.59
N THR A 160 -4.91 -4.74 -1.53
CA THR A 160 -4.87 -5.58 -2.71
C THR A 160 -5.52 -4.82 -3.85
N ASP A 161 -4.96 -4.97 -5.03
CA ASP A 161 -5.41 -4.31 -6.25
C ASP A 161 -6.01 -5.35 -7.20
N ILE A 162 -7.05 -4.96 -7.93
CA ILE A 162 -7.62 -5.76 -9.02
C ILE A 162 -7.58 -4.93 -10.30
N SER A 163 -6.96 -5.48 -11.35
CA SER A 163 -6.99 -4.89 -12.68
C SER A 163 -8.20 -5.40 -13.46
N LEU A 164 -9.16 -4.53 -13.79
CA LEU A 164 -10.33 -4.93 -14.59
C LEU A 164 -10.01 -5.05 -16.08
N THR A 165 -9.14 -4.18 -16.56
CA THR A 165 -8.79 -4.06 -17.96
C THR A 165 -7.39 -3.49 -18.10
N THR A 166 -6.69 -3.88 -19.17
CA THR A 166 -5.40 -3.30 -19.54
C THR A 166 -5.55 -2.34 -20.73
N LEU A 167 -6.79 -2.01 -21.11
CA LEU A 167 -7.12 -0.97 -22.07
C LEU A 167 -7.15 0.38 -21.36
N CYS A 168 -6.57 1.41 -21.98
CA CYS A 168 -6.49 2.75 -21.43
C CYS A 168 -6.83 3.79 -22.51
N THR A 169 -7.40 4.90 -22.07
CA THR A 169 -7.58 6.12 -22.87
C THR A 169 -6.24 6.79 -23.17
N LEU A 170 -5.28 6.69 -22.26
CA LEU A 170 -3.94 7.24 -22.38
C LEU A 170 -2.92 6.17 -22.79
N ASN A 171 -1.76 6.61 -23.28
CA ASN A 171 -0.62 5.76 -23.67
C ASN A 171 0.68 6.38 -23.12
N CYS A 172 0.75 6.53 -21.79
CA CYS A 172 1.79 7.28 -21.10
C CYS A 172 3.14 6.54 -21.10
N GLU A 173 4.23 7.21 -21.48
CA GLU A 173 5.59 6.68 -21.60
C GLU A 173 6.06 5.94 -20.35
N ASN A 174 5.85 6.52 -19.17
CA ASN A 174 6.26 5.97 -17.87
C ASN A 174 5.08 5.40 -17.07
N CYS A 175 4.08 4.82 -17.75
CA CYS A 175 2.99 4.13 -17.08
C CYS A 175 3.52 3.03 -16.14
N MET A 176 3.10 3.02 -14.87
CA MET A 176 3.52 2.01 -13.89
C MET A 176 3.15 0.58 -14.31
N GLN A 177 2.12 0.40 -15.13
CA GLN A 177 1.75 -0.91 -15.66
C GLN A 177 2.52 -1.29 -16.93
N PHE A 178 3.43 -0.44 -17.41
CA PHE A 178 4.19 -0.65 -18.65
C PHE A 178 3.31 -0.87 -19.89
N LEU A 179 2.03 -0.46 -19.84
CA LEU A 179 1.04 -0.78 -20.88
C LEU A 179 1.54 -0.44 -22.28
N PRO A 180 2.15 0.73 -22.59
CA PRO A 180 2.61 1.01 -23.95
C PRO A 180 3.57 -0.05 -24.53
N TYR A 181 4.27 -0.78 -23.68
CA TYR A 181 5.32 -1.72 -24.07
C TYR A 181 4.88 -3.18 -24.07
N TRP A 182 3.66 -3.49 -23.62
CA TRP A 182 3.15 -4.86 -23.62
C TRP A 182 3.17 -5.46 -25.03
N LYS A 183 3.53 -6.74 -25.12
CA LYS A 183 3.57 -7.47 -26.40
C LYS A 183 2.20 -7.47 -27.07
N GLU A 184 2.21 -7.52 -28.40
CA GLU A 184 1.00 -7.54 -29.20
C GLU A 184 0.05 -8.68 -28.78
N GLY A 185 -1.25 -8.40 -28.77
CA GLY A 185 -2.29 -9.34 -28.34
C GLY A 185 -2.45 -9.53 -26.82
N ARG A 186 -1.59 -8.91 -25.99
CA ARG A 186 -1.68 -9.02 -24.52
C ARG A 186 -2.66 -8.05 -23.88
N LYS A 187 -2.90 -6.89 -24.51
CA LYS A 187 -3.83 -5.89 -23.98
C LYS A 187 -5.28 -6.32 -24.21
N LYS A 188 -6.07 -6.44 -23.15
CA LYS A 188 -7.48 -6.83 -23.22
C LYS A 188 -8.24 -6.42 -21.95
N GLU A 189 -9.56 -6.48 -22.02
CA GLU A 189 -10.39 -6.58 -20.82
C GLU A 189 -10.24 -7.98 -20.21
N ASN A 190 -10.25 -8.08 -18.88
CA ASN A 190 -10.31 -9.37 -18.21
C ASN A 190 -11.78 -9.86 -18.22
N PRO A 191 -12.05 -11.14 -18.52
CA PRO A 191 -13.40 -11.67 -18.41
C PRO A 191 -13.96 -11.52 -16.99
N LEU A 192 -15.22 -11.11 -16.86
CA LEU A 192 -15.86 -10.93 -15.56
C LEU A 192 -15.84 -12.21 -14.71
N GLU A 193 -16.06 -13.37 -15.32
CA GLU A 193 -16.05 -14.65 -14.59
C GLU A 193 -14.66 -14.98 -14.04
N GLU A 194 -13.57 -14.69 -14.77
CA GLU A 194 -12.21 -14.86 -14.24
C GLU A 194 -11.96 -13.92 -13.04
N ILE A 195 -12.47 -12.68 -13.09
CA ILE A 195 -12.37 -11.74 -11.96
C ILE A 195 -13.15 -12.27 -10.76
N LYS A 196 -14.36 -12.80 -10.95
CA LYS A 196 -15.15 -13.40 -9.87
C LYS A 196 -14.42 -14.59 -9.25
N GLU A 197 -13.92 -15.52 -10.07
CA GLU A 197 -13.16 -16.68 -9.57
C GLU A 197 -11.94 -16.26 -8.74
N ASN A 198 -11.22 -15.21 -9.17
CA ASN A 198 -10.10 -14.65 -8.43
C ASN A 198 -10.54 -14.06 -7.07
N VAL A 199 -11.62 -13.29 -7.07
CA VAL A 199 -12.17 -12.67 -5.85
C VAL A 199 -12.68 -13.74 -4.87
N ASP A 200 -13.35 -14.76 -5.38
CA ASP A 200 -13.95 -15.82 -4.57
C ASP A 200 -12.87 -16.59 -3.83
N ILE A 201 -11.86 -17.06 -4.56
CA ILE A 201 -10.76 -17.80 -3.95
C ILE A 201 -9.95 -16.92 -3.00
N TYR A 202 -9.77 -15.64 -3.33
CA TYR A 202 -9.14 -14.69 -2.43
C TYR A 202 -9.87 -14.62 -1.09
N PHE A 203 -11.19 -14.47 -1.10
CA PHE A 203 -11.99 -14.40 0.13
C PHE A 203 -12.28 -15.76 0.78
N GLU A 204 -11.95 -16.89 0.15
CA GLU A 204 -11.83 -18.17 0.85
C GLU A 204 -10.54 -18.23 1.70
N CYS A 205 -9.46 -17.56 1.24
CA CYS A 205 -8.17 -17.57 1.93
C CYS A 205 -7.94 -16.35 2.85
N VAL A 206 -8.56 -15.21 2.58
CA VAL A 206 -8.37 -13.94 3.29
C VAL A 206 -9.63 -13.57 4.03
N ASP A 207 -9.55 -13.41 5.35
CA ASP A 207 -10.72 -13.14 6.20
C ASP A 207 -11.23 -11.70 6.02
N TYR A 208 -10.31 -10.73 5.88
CA TYR A 208 -10.64 -9.31 5.74
C TYR A 208 -9.59 -8.56 4.94
N LEU A 209 -10.02 -7.66 4.05
CA LEU A 209 -9.15 -6.76 3.30
C LEU A 209 -9.39 -5.31 3.75
N LEU A 210 -8.36 -4.59 4.17
CA LEU A 210 -8.51 -3.19 4.58
C LEU A 210 -8.77 -2.25 3.40
N ASP A 211 -8.08 -2.45 2.28
CA ASP A 211 -8.03 -1.51 1.17
C ASP A 211 -8.04 -2.28 -0.17
N LEU A 212 -9.12 -2.17 -0.93
CA LEU A 212 -9.23 -2.72 -2.28
C LEU A 212 -9.19 -1.57 -3.29
N ASP A 213 -8.11 -1.47 -4.06
CA ASP A 213 -8.07 -0.53 -5.18
C ASP A 213 -8.44 -1.26 -6.48
N ILE A 214 -9.38 -0.68 -7.22
CA ILE A 214 -9.77 -1.11 -8.55
C ILE A 214 -8.98 -0.28 -9.55
N VAL A 215 -8.09 -0.96 -10.25
CA VAL A 215 -7.07 -0.39 -11.13
C VAL A 215 -7.17 -0.99 -12.54
N GLY A 216 -6.19 -0.66 -13.37
CA GLY A 216 -6.08 -1.12 -14.75
C GLY A 216 -5.55 -0.02 -15.64
N GLY A 217 -5.76 -0.14 -16.95
CA GLY A 217 -5.53 0.95 -17.87
C GLY A 217 -6.46 2.12 -17.55
N GLU A 218 -7.76 1.96 -17.76
CA GLU A 218 -8.79 2.88 -17.26
C GLU A 218 -10.00 2.07 -16.81
N PRO A 219 -10.25 1.91 -15.48
CA PRO A 219 -11.35 1.09 -14.98
C PRO A 219 -12.72 1.48 -15.52
N PHE A 220 -12.97 2.77 -15.76
CA PHE A 220 -14.26 3.24 -16.29
C PHE A 220 -14.50 2.91 -17.77
N LEU A 221 -13.51 2.35 -18.49
CA LEU A 221 -13.74 1.76 -19.81
C LEU A 221 -14.33 0.35 -19.75
N TYR A 222 -14.29 -0.32 -18.60
CA TYR A 222 -14.61 -1.74 -18.52
C TYR A 222 -16.09 -2.02 -18.81
N ARG A 223 -16.36 -2.81 -19.85
CA ARG A 223 -17.73 -3.06 -20.34
C ARG A 223 -18.67 -3.69 -19.32
N ASN A 224 -18.13 -4.46 -18.38
CA ASN A 224 -18.88 -5.17 -17.34
C ASN A 224 -18.72 -4.51 -15.95
N LEU A 225 -18.41 -3.20 -15.93
CA LEU A 225 -18.20 -2.45 -14.70
C LEU A 225 -19.42 -2.49 -13.75
N LYS A 226 -20.62 -2.37 -14.32
CA LYS A 226 -21.87 -2.43 -13.55
C LYS A 226 -22.02 -3.75 -12.82
N GLU A 227 -21.88 -4.86 -13.54
CA GLU A 227 -21.99 -6.20 -12.97
C GLU A 227 -20.88 -6.48 -11.95
N PHE A 228 -19.67 -5.98 -12.19
CA PHE A 228 -18.56 -6.08 -11.25
C PHE A 228 -18.84 -5.34 -9.94
N ILE A 229 -19.30 -4.08 -9.99
CA ILE A 229 -19.60 -3.29 -8.79
C ILE A 229 -20.70 -3.97 -7.97
N ILE A 230 -21.76 -4.44 -8.63
CA ILE A 230 -22.83 -5.19 -7.96
C ILE A 230 -22.26 -6.45 -7.31
N TYR A 231 -21.42 -7.20 -8.03
CA TYR A 231 -20.84 -8.43 -7.52
C TYR A 231 -20.03 -8.22 -6.22
N ILE A 232 -19.07 -7.30 -6.24
CA ILE A 232 -18.25 -7.00 -5.06
C ILE A 232 -19.13 -6.44 -3.92
N GLY A 233 -20.04 -5.53 -4.28
CA GLY A 233 -20.92 -4.86 -3.33
C GLY A 233 -21.87 -5.81 -2.58
N GLU A 234 -22.44 -6.79 -3.28
CA GLU A 234 -23.40 -7.73 -2.69
C GLU A 234 -22.74 -8.89 -1.94
N ASN A 235 -21.57 -9.34 -2.38
CA ASN A 235 -20.96 -10.58 -1.87
C ASN A 235 -19.84 -10.35 -0.85
N TYR A 236 -19.12 -9.22 -0.92
CA TYR A 236 -17.86 -9.04 -0.15
C TYR A 236 -17.73 -7.70 0.55
N ARG A 237 -18.72 -6.80 0.45
CA ARG A 237 -18.58 -5.44 0.99
C ARG A 237 -18.34 -5.38 2.50
N ASP A 238 -18.91 -6.30 3.26
CA ASP A 238 -18.72 -6.42 4.72
C ASP A 238 -17.34 -6.99 5.11
N ARG A 239 -16.61 -7.55 4.14
CA ARG A 239 -15.26 -8.10 4.28
C ARG A 239 -14.16 -7.16 3.77
N ILE A 240 -14.54 -5.98 3.29
CA ILE A 240 -13.63 -4.96 2.76
C ILE A 240 -13.81 -3.65 3.51
N GLY A 241 -12.72 -3.08 4.04
CA GLY A 241 -12.75 -1.80 4.75
C GLY A 241 -13.07 -0.63 3.82
N TYR A 242 -12.25 -0.48 2.77
CA TYR A 242 -12.35 0.57 1.76
C TYR A 242 -12.26 -0.04 0.36
N ILE A 243 -13.06 0.49 -0.57
CA ILE A 243 -12.99 0.16 -2.00
C ILE A 243 -12.81 1.46 -2.76
N GLY A 244 -11.77 1.57 -3.58
CA GLY A 244 -11.47 2.77 -4.35
C GLY A 244 -11.27 2.50 -5.83
N PHE A 245 -11.86 3.30 -6.70
CA PHE A 245 -11.52 3.30 -8.13
C PHE A 245 -10.39 4.28 -8.41
N ILE A 246 -9.31 3.81 -9.02
CA ILE A 246 -8.20 4.66 -9.47
C ILE A 246 -8.38 4.97 -10.95
N THR A 247 -8.59 6.24 -11.30
CA THR A 247 -8.92 6.67 -12.67
C THR A 247 -8.02 7.81 -13.13
N ASN A 248 -7.73 7.87 -14.43
CA ASN A 248 -7.10 9.05 -15.03
C ASN A 248 -8.10 10.17 -15.30
N GLY A 249 -9.41 9.90 -15.17
CA GLY A 249 -10.49 10.87 -15.28
C GLY A 249 -10.90 11.25 -16.71
N MET A 250 -10.44 10.52 -17.73
CA MET A 250 -10.85 10.74 -19.12
C MET A 250 -12.29 10.30 -19.40
N ILE A 251 -12.85 9.41 -18.58
CA ILE A 251 -14.18 8.82 -18.79
C ILE A 251 -15.12 9.23 -17.66
N VAL A 252 -16.29 9.75 -18.04
CA VAL A 252 -17.41 9.99 -17.13
C VAL A 252 -18.44 8.88 -17.38
N PRO A 253 -18.62 7.90 -16.46
CA PRO A 253 -19.57 6.81 -16.66
C PRO A 253 -21.04 7.27 -16.61
N GLY A 254 -21.96 6.35 -16.88
CA GLY A 254 -23.40 6.58 -16.74
C GLY A 254 -23.82 6.84 -15.29
N ASP A 255 -25.00 7.47 -15.11
CA ASP A 255 -25.56 7.77 -13.79
C ASP A 255 -25.73 6.52 -12.90
N ASP A 256 -26.04 5.38 -13.51
CA ASP A 256 -26.22 4.10 -12.83
C ASP A 256 -24.95 3.59 -12.15
N ILE A 257 -23.76 3.91 -12.68
CA ILE A 257 -22.49 3.59 -12.02
C ILE A 257 -22.34 4.40 -10.73
N PHE A 258 -22.61 5.70 -10.76
CA PHE A 258 -22.52 6.55 -9.56
C PHE A 258 -23.53 6.15 -8.48
N GLU A 259 -24.75 5.78 -8.88
CA GLU A 259 -25.74 5.21 -7.94
C GLU A 259 -25.21 3.97 -7.23
N LEU A 260 -24.53 3.07 -7.95
CA LEU A 260 -23.93 1.86 -7.37
C LEU A 260 -22.72 2.16 -6.49
N LEU A 261 -21.82 3.06 -6.91
CA LEU A 261 -20.68 3.48 -6.07
C LEU A 261 -21.16 4.07 -4.75
N SER A 262 -22.19 4.93 -4.79
CA SER A 262 -22.82 5.50 -3.60
C SER A 262 -23.50 4.42 -2.74
N LYS A 263 -24.29 3.51 -3.35
CA LYS A 263 -24.97 2.39 -2.67
C LYS A 263 -24.00 1.53 -1.87
N TYR A 264 -22.84 1.22 -2.43
CA TYR A 264 -21.85 0.34 -1.81
C TYR A 264 -20.72 1.08 -1.11
N SER A 265 -20.82 2.40 -0.90
CA SER A 265 -19.79 3.22 -0.24
C SER A 265 -18.39 2.96 -0.83
N MET A 266 -18.28 3.08 -2.15
CA MET A 266 -17.04 3.00 -2.92
C MET A 266 -16.59 4.41 -3.32
N ASP A 267 -15.29 4.65 -3.19
CA ASP A 267 -14.69 5.98 -3.39
C ASP A 267 -13.95 6.07 -4.74
N VAL A 268 -13.57 7.28 -5.14
CA VAL A 268 -12.81 7.52 -6.37
C VAL A 268 -11.52 8.30 -6.09
N SER A 269 -10.40 7.84 -6.62
CA SER A 269 -9.13 8.56 -6.62
C SER A 269 -8.76 8.92 -8.05
N ILE A 270 -8.77 10.22 -8.34
CA ILE A 270 -8.50 10.77 -9.66
C ILE A 270 -7.03 11.20 -9.71
N SER A 271 -6.29 10.60 -10.63
CA SER A 271 -4.99 11.10 -11.05
C SER A 271 -5.21 12.17 -12.11
N ASP A 272 -5.14 13.44 -11.72
CA ASP A 272 -5.47 14.58 -12.57
C ASP A 272 -4.22 15.11 -13.28
N TYR A 273 -4.14 14.81 -14.58
CA TYR A 273 -3.07 15.24 -15.50
C TYR A 273 -3.47 16.48 -16.31
N SER A 274 -4.49 17.24 -15.90
CA SER A 274 -5.03 18.36 -16.70
C SER A 274 -4.07 19.56 -16.86
N GLU A 275 -2.93 19.53 -16.19
CA GLU A 275 -1.81 20.46 -16.44
C GLU A 275 -0.88 19.97 -17.56
N ASP A 276 -0.85 18.66 -17.84
CA ASP A 276 0.01 18.04 -18.86
C ASP A 276 -0.73 17.71 -20.17
N ILE A 277 -2.04 17.43 -20.10
CA ILE A 277 -2.87 17.07 -21.26
C ILE A 277 -4.25 17.74 -21.24
N GLU A 278 -4.85 17.98 -22.41
CA GLU A 278 -6.10 18.73 -22.54
C GLU A 278 -7.36 17.84 -22.37
N TYR A 279 -7.89 17.79 -21.16
CA TYR A 279 -9.15 17.08 -20.86
C TYR A 279 -9.87 17.60 -19.60
N ARG A 280 -9.53 18.82 -19.16
CA ARG A 280 -10.04 19.43 -17.91
C ARG A 280 -11.58 19.37 -17.79
N HIS A 281 -12.30 19.52 -18.91
CA HIS A 281 -13.76 19.43 -18.94
C HIS A 281 -14.30 18.06 -18.49
N HIS A 282 -13.61 16.96 -18.80
CA HIS A 282 -13.99 15.62 -18.34
C HIS A 282 -13.78 15.47 -16.83
N ILE A 283 -12.65 15.98 -16.32
CA ILE A 283 -12.36 15.97 -14.88
C ILE A 283 -13.42 16.75 -14.09
N GLU A 284 -13.77 17.95 -14.57
CA GLU A 284 -14.79 18.79 -13.93
C GLU A 284 -16.15 18.10 -13.92
N GLN A 285 -16.59 17.54 -15.04
CA GLN A 285 -17.84 16.77 -15.12
C GLN A 285 -17.83 15.54 -14.21
N LEU A 286 -16.70 14.83 -14.10
CA LEU A 286 -16.56 13.70 -13.18
C LEU A 286 -16.69 14.16 -11.73
N CYS A 287 -16.03 15.25 -11.34
CA CYS A 287 -16.12 15.80 -9.98
C CYS A 287 -17.55 16.24 -9.65
N GLU A 288 -18.23 16.94 -10.57
CA GLU A 288 -19.64 17.35 -10.39
C GLU A 288 -20.56 16.15 -10.15
N LYS A 289 -20.37 15.04 -10.88
CA LYS A 289 -21.12 13.81 -10.68
C LYS A 289 -20.82 13.19 -9.32
N LEU A 290 -19.55 13.07 -8.93
CA LEU A 290 -19.16 12.53 -7.63
C LEU A 290 -19.78 13.33 -6.47
N GLU A 291 -19.79 14.65 -6.57
CA GLU A 291 -20.44 15.53 -5.59
C GLU A 291 -21.97 15.36 -5.56
N LYS A 292 -22.61 15.30 -6.74
CA LYS A 292 -24.06 15.06 -6.88
C LYS A 292 -24.51 13.78 -6.21
N TYR A 293 -23.74 12.69 -6.31
CA TYR A 293 -24.07 11.38 -5.73
C TYR A 293 -23.47 11.16 -4.33
N HIS A 294 -22.87 12.20 -3.74
CA HIS A 294 -22.23 12.16 -2.43
C HIS A 294 -21.14 11.08 -2.29
N ILE A 295 -20.39 10.86 -3.36
CA ILE A 295 -19.27 9.91 -3.40
C ILE A 295 -18.01 10.62 -2.92
N SER A 296 -17.33 10.03 -1.93
CA SER A 296 -16.05 10.53 -1.46
C SER A 296 -14.99 10.34 -2.55
N TYR A 297 -14.23 11.40 -2.81
CA TYR A 297 -13.18 11.35 -3.83
C TYR A 297 -11.95 12.15 -3.46
N MET A 298 -10.82 11.75 -4.04
CA MET A 298 -9.57 12.51 -4.04
C MET A 298 -9.27 12.94 -5.47
N ARG A 299 -8.89 14.19 -5.65
CA ARG A 299 -8.32 14.70 -6.91
C ARG A 299 -6.87 15.08 -6.67
N ASN A 300 -5.94 14.28 -7.20
CA ASN A 300 -4.51 14.53 -7.06
C ASN A 300 -3.98 15.25 -8.31
N LYS A 301 -3.59 16.52 -8.15
CA LYS A 301 -2.97 17.36 -9.20
C LYS A 301 -1.45 17.41 -9.11
N ASN A 302 -0.90 17.07 -7.95
CA ASN A 302 0.53 17.18 -7.67
C ASN A 302 1.09 15.75 -7.57
N ILE A 303 1.16 15.08 -8.71
CA ILE A 303 1.60 13.70 -8.81
C ILE A 303 3.07 13.69 -9.20
N ASP A 304 3.89 13.01 -8.41
CA ASP A 304 5.25 12.68 -8.78
C ASP A 304 5.28 11.32 -9.45
N TRP A 305 5.69 11.27 -10.72
CA TRP A 305 6.05 10.02 -11.39
C TRP A 305 7.55 9.81 -11.34
N PHE A 306 7.91 8.52 -11.28
CA PHE A 306 9.28 8.08 -11.32
C PHE A 306 9.47 7.22 -12.57
N ASP A 307 10.61 7.33 -13.20
CA ASP A 307 11.04 6.33 -14.15
C ASP A 307 11.55 5.10 -13.38
N PHE A 308 11.04 3.93 -13.74
CA PHE A 308 11.48 2.66 -13.19
C PHE A 308 12.61 2.04 -14.00
N GLY A 309 13.03 2.66 -15.11
CA GLY A 309 14.01 2.14 -16.06
C GLY A 309 13.46 0.99 -16.92
N PHE A 310 12.52 0.20 -16.40
CA PHE A 310 11.92 -0.92 -17.11
C PHE A 310 10.91 -0.47 -18.19
N PRO A 311 10.87 -1.08 -19.39
CA PRO A 311 11.70 -2.21 -19.85
C PRO A 311 12.98 -1.81 -20.61
N LYS A 312 13.33 -0.52 -20.70
CA LYS A 312 14.35 -0.02 -21.63
C LYS A 312 15.74 0.09 -20.98
N ASP A 313 15.82 0.84 -19.90
CA ASP A 313 17.03 1.26 -19.19
C ASP A 313 17.07 0.58 -17.81
N LEU A 314 17.31 -0.74 -17.83
CA LEU A 314 17.25 -1.57 -16.63
C LEU A 314 18.23 -1.11 -15.54
N TYR A 315 17.79 -1.24 -14.30
CA TYR A 315 18.69 -1.18 -13.15
C TYR A 315 19.48 -2.50 -13.04
N HIS A 316 20.53 -2.49 -12.22
CA HIS A 316 21.41 -3.65 -12.02
C HIS A 316 21.85 -3.77 -10.56
N TYR A 317 20.90 -3.94 -9.66
CA TYR A 317 21.18 -4.16 -8.24
C TYR A 317 21.61 -5.61 -7.98
N GLU A 318 22.61 -5.80 -7.11
CA GLU A 318 23.14 -7.13 -6.79
C GLU A 318 23.31 -7.33 -5.28
N GLY A 319 23.24 -8.59 -4.84
CA GLY A 319 23.49 -8.98 -3.45
C GLY A 319 22.65 -8.18 -2.43
N GLU A 320 23.33 -7.60 -1.43
CA GLU A 320 22.68 -6.82 -0.36
C GLU A 320 22.01 -5.54 -0.86
N GLU A 321 22.48 -4.97 -1.97
CA GLU A 321 21.90 -3.77 -2.56
C GLU A 321 20.47 -4.03 -3.06
N ALA A 322 20.23 -5.18 -3.72
CA ALA A 322 18.90 -5.57 -4.18
C ALA A 322 17.93 -5.82 -3.00
N VAL A 323 18.43 -6.38 -1.91
CA VAL A 323 17.65 -6.59 -0.67
C VAL A 323 17.26 -5.25 -0.06
N ASN A 324 18.20 -4.32 0.08
CA ASN A 324 17.95 -2.98 0.60
C ASN A 324 17.01 -2.19 -0.31
N HIS A 325 17.19 -2.28 -1.63
CA HIS A 325 16.32 -1.67 -2.62
C HIS A 325 14.86 -2.11 -2.44
N MET A 326 14.60 -3.42 -2.36
CA MET A 326 13.25 -3.93 -2.12
C MET A 326 12.67 -3.45 -0.79
N GLN A 327 13.49 -3.40 0.27
CA GLN A 327 13.07 -2.91 1.58
C GLN A 327 12.74 -1.41 1.57
N TRP A 328 13.48 -0.59 0.83
CA TRP A 328 13.20 0.85 0.68
C TRP A 328 11.99 1.11 -0.21
N CYS A 329 11.80 0.30 -1.25
CA CYS A 329 10.61 0.33 -2.09
C CYS A 329 9.34 0.07 -1.26
N ASN A 330 9.41 -0.88 -0.32
CA ASN A 330 8.35 -1.15 0.67
C ASN A 330 6.94 -1.22 0.06
N SER A 331 6.81 -1.91 -1.08
CA SER A 331 5.55 -2.00 -1.81
C SER A 331 4.47 -2.63 -0.92
N ILE A 332 3.37 -1.90 -0.75
CA ILE A 332 2.13 -2.40 -0.15
C ILE A 332 1.08 -2.74 -1.22
N GLU A 333 1.44 -2.62 -2.50
CA GLU A 333 0.54 -2.77 -3.65
C GLU A 333 0.65 -4.20 -4.17
N HIS A 334 -0.11 -5.09 -3.53
CA HIS A 334 -0.24 -6.48 -3.92
C HIS A 334 -1.38 -6.61 -4.95
N ILE A 335 -1.23 -7.47 -5.94
CA ILE A 335 -2.25 -7.60 -7.01
C ILE A 335 -2.81 -9.01 -7.07
N LEU A 336 -4.12 -9.10 -7.20
CA LEU A 336 -4.86 -10.35 -7.35
C LEU A 336 -5.13 -10.61 -8.83
N ASP A 337 -4.62 -11.73 -9.35
CA ASP A 337 -4.84 -12.15 -10.73
C ASP A 337 -4.53 -13.64 -10.88
N ASP A 338 -5.21 -14.34 -11.78
CA ASP A 338 -4.97 -15.76 -12.08
C ASP A 338 -4.85 -16.65 -10.82
N LYS A 339 -5.78 -16.43 -9.87
CA LYS A 339 -5.89 -17.08 -8.56
C LYS A 339 -4.61 -17.01 -7.71
N LYS A 340 -3.77 -16.01 -7.96
CA LYS A 340 -2.54 -15.72 -7.24
C LYS A 340 -2.60 -14.33 -6.65
N LEU A 341 -2.01 -14.18 -5.47
CA LEU A 341 -1.73 -12.86 -4.90
C LEU A 341 -0.25 -12.56 -5.11
N PHE A 342 0.04 -11.57 -5.96
CA PHE A 342 1.40 -11.14 -6.27
C PHE A 342 1.87 -10.08 -5.27
N TYR A 343 3.15 -10.14 -4.90
CA TYR A 343 3.75 -9.17 -3.99
C TYR A 343 3.84 -7.76 -4.59
N CYS A 344 4.13 -7.62 -5.89
CA CYS A 344 4.36 -6.32 -6.54
C CYS A 344 3.57 -6.17 -7.84
N GLY A 345 2.80 -5.09 -7.94
CA GLY A 345 2.07 -4.72 -9.15
C GLY A 345 2.94 -4.45 -10.38
N LEU A 346 4.14 -3.87 -10.21
CA LEU A 346 5.07 -3.61 -11.34
C LEU A 346 5.53 -4.93 -11.97
N GLU A 347 5.97 -5.88 -11.13
CA GLU A 347 6.45 -7.18 -11.58
C GLU A 347 5.33 -7.97 -12.25
N TRP A 348 4.16 -8.05 -11.60
CA TRP A 348 2.97 -8.68 -12.20
C TRP A 348 2.68 -8.10 -13.60
N SER A 349 2.74 -6.77 -13.73
CA SER A 349 2.44 -6.12 -15.00
C SER A 349 3.48 -6.45 -16.07
N ALA A 350 4.76 -6.52 -15.70
CA ALA A 350 5.84 -6.93 -16.58
C ALA A 350 5.69 -8.39 -17.03
N GLN A 351 5.32 -9.30 -16.12
CA GLN A 351 5.06 -10.71 -16.41
C GLN A 351 3.84 -10.87 -17.33
N LYS A 352 2.70 -10.27 -16.97
CA LYS A 352 1.44 -10.35 -17.73
C LYS A 352 1.57 -9.74 -19.13
N GLY A 353 2.31 -8.64 -19.25
CA GLY A 353 2.66 -7.99 -20.52
C GLY A 353 3.65 -8.76 -21.39
N GLY A 354 4.22 -9.87 -20.88
CA GLY A 354 5.22 -10.69 -21.57
C GLY A 354 6.59 -10.02 -21.68
N LEU A 355 6.90 -9.06 -20.81
CA LEU A 355 8.15 -8.31 -20.76
C LEU A 355 9.17 -8.93 -19.80
N TYR A 356 8.71 -9.72 -18.83
CA TYR A 356 9.55 -10.39 -17.84
C TYR A 356 9.11 -11.85 -17.64
N PRO A 357 10.02 -12.79 -17.34
CA PRO A 357 9.66 -14.17 -17.04
C PRO A 357 8.87 -14.27 -15.72
N ILE A 358 8.07 -15.33 -15.59
CA ILE A 358 7.36 -15.65 -14.34
C ILE A 358 8.38 -16.04 -13.27
N GLU A 359 8.20 -15.49 -12.08
CA GLU A 359 9.00 -15.76 -10.88
C GLU A 359 8.11 -16.39 -9.80
N GLU A 360 8.39 -17.63 -9.39
CA GLU A 360 7.51 -18.36 -8.47
C GLU A 360 7.47 -17.78 -7.05
N LYS A 361 8.54 -17.10 -6.61
CA LYS A 361 8.62 -16.44 -5.29
C LYS A 361 7.92 -15.07 -5.25
N ALA A 362 7.41 -14.58 -6.38
CA ALA A 362 6.75 -13.28 -6.48
C ALA A 362 5.25 -13.33 -6.11
N TYR A 363 4.68 -14.50 -5.85
CA TYR A 363 3.27 -14.66 -5.53
C TYR A 363 2.99 -15.82 -4.57
N VAL A 364 1.81 -15.78 -3.95
CA VAL A 364 1.18 -16.91 -3.27
C VAL A 364 0.05 -17.46 -4.14
N ASP A 365 0.09 -18.76 -4.41
CA ASP A 365 -0.94 -19.49 -5.15
C ASP A 365 -2.12 -19.82 -4.21
N LEU A 366 -3.28 -19.23 -4.48
CA LEU A 366 -4.44 -19.32 -3.58
C LEU A 366 -5.18 -20.66 -3.75
N GLU A 367 -5.03 -21.36 -4.87
CA GLU A 367 -5.57 -22.73 -5.03
C GLU A 367 -4.83 -23.67 -4.08
N LYS A 368 -3.50 -23.57 -4.03
CA LYS A 368 -2.69 -24.36 -3.10
C LYS A 368 -3.01 -24.05 -1.63
N VAL A 369 -3.30 -22.79 -1.30
CA VAL A 369 -3.73 -22.39 0.04
C VAL A 369 -5.10 -22.97 0.38
N LYS A 370 -6.08 -22.85 -0.53
CA LYS A 370 -7.44 -23.42 -0.38
C LYS A 370 -7.41 -24.94 -0.18
N GLU A 371 -6.56 -25.64 -0.92
CA GLU A 371 -6.39 -27.10 -0.81
C GLU A 371 -5.62 -27.52 0.45
N GLY A 372 -5.02 -26.57 1.18
CA GLY A 372 -4.23 -26.83 2.38
C GLY A 372 -2.83 -27.40 2.09
N THR A 373 -2.35 -27.31 0.85
CA THR A 373 -0.97 -27.72 0.50
C THR A 373 0.06 -26.66 0.91
N ILE A 374 -0.38 -25.41 1.03
CA ILE A 374 0.38 -24.27 1.57
C ILE A 374 -0.40 -23.69 2.76
N ASP A 375 0.30 -23.32 3.83
CA ASP A 375 -0.32 -22.66 5.00
C ASP A 375 -0.85 -21.28 4.59
N ARG A 376 -2.08 -20.96 5.02
CA ARG A 376 -2.71 -19.65 4.81
C ARG A 376 -1.86 -18.48 5.35
N LYS A 377 -1.00 -18.76 6.34
CA LYS A 377 -0.01 -17.82 6.89
C LYS A 377 1.00 -17.34 5.83
N GLU A 378 1.27 -18.10 4.77
CA GLU A 378 2.20 -17.68 3.71
C GLU A 378 1.74 -16.40 3.00
N ILE A 379 0.44 -16.11 2.97
CA ILE A 379 -0.10 -14.82 2.52
C ILE A 379 0.50 -13.69 3.37
N LEU A 380 0.53 -13.86 4.70
CA LEU A 380 1.06 -12.86 5.62
C LEU A 380 2.59 -12.75 5.55
N GLU A 381 3.29 -13.87 5.36
CA GLU A 381 4.75 -13.87 5.17
C GLU A 381 5.12 -13.07 3.91
N MET A 382 4.42 -13.30 2.79
CA MET A 382 4.65 -12.59 1.54
C MET A 382 4.35 -11.09 1.68
N ILE A 383 3.18 -10.67 2.16
CA ILE A 383 2.85 -9.24 2.26
C ILE A 383 3.76 -8.48 3.24
N MET A 384 4.37 -9.18 4.20
CA MET A 384 5.41 -8.62 5.09
C MET A 384 6.80 -8.62 4.45
N ALA A 385 6.91 -9.02 3.17
CA ALA A 385 8.14 -9.10 2.40
C ALA A 385 9.16 -10.09 2.99
N ASN A 386 8.68 -11.22 3.54
CA ASN A 386 9.53 -12.35 3.91
C ASN A 386 9.74 -13.21 2.66
N ILE A 387 10.58 -12.72 1.75
CA ILE A 387 10.84 -13.34 0.43
C ILE A 387 12.12 -14.18 0.45
N GLU A 388 12.09 -15.35 -0.18
CA GLU A 388 13.25 -16.22 -0.34
C GLU A 388 14.41 -15.49 -1.04
N GLY A 389 15.61 -15.58 -0.46
CA GLY A 389 16.79 -14.84 -0.94
C GLY A 389 16.79 -13.35 -0.57
N GLY A 390 15.77 -12.86 0.16
CA GLY A 390 15.67 -11.50 0.66
C GLY A 390 15.16 -10.47 -0.34
N CYS A 391 15.07 -10.81 -1.62
CA CYS A 391 14.46 -9.97 -2.66
C CYS A 391 13.91 -10.80 -3.83
N MET A 392 13.03 -10.18 -4.62
CA MET A 392 12.59 -10.71 -5.92
C MET A 392 13.64 -10.41 -7.00
N GLU A 393 13.72 -11.21 -8.06
CA GLU A 393 14.66 -10.96 -9.16
C GLU A 393 14.27 -9.71 -9.94
N PHE A 394 12.97 -9.40 -10.04
CA PHE A 394 12.53 -8.16 -10.67
C PHE A 394 13.03 -6.90 -9.94
N CYS A 395 13.23 -6.95 -8.62
CA CYS A 395 13.81 -5.84 -7.85
C CYS A 395 15.26 -5.50 -8.28
N LYS A 396 15.95 -6.40 -8.97
CA LYS A 396 17.32 -6.15 -9.46
C LYS A 396 17.33 -5.23 -10.68
N VAL A 397 16.22 -5.17 -11.42
CA VAL A 397 16.13 -4.49 -12.72
C VAL A 397 15.15 -3.32 -12.76
N CYS A 398 14.39 -3.13 -11.68
CA CYS A 398 13.40 -2.07 -11.54
C CYS A 398 13.89 -1.00 -10.58
N GLY A 399 13.69 0.27 -10.92
CA GLY A 399 14.05 1.41 -10.06
C GLY A 399 13.15 1.57 -8.83
N GLY A 400 11.96 0.96 -8.79
CA GLY A 400 11.08 0.93 -7.62
C GLY A 400 10.51 2.30 -7.20
N PHE A 401 9.78 2.33 -6.08
CA PHE A 401 9.17 3.54 -5.48
C PHE A 401 9.95 4.08 -4.26
N GLY A 402 11.09 3.46 -3.95
CA GLY A 402 11.86 3.76 -2.76
C GLY A 402 12.50 5.14 -2.81
N ILE A 403 12.98 5.60 -1.65
CA ILE A 403 13.71 6.88 -1.52
C ILE A 403 15.01 6.92 -2.33
N ASP A 404 15.51 5.75 -2.73
CA ASP A 404 16.65 5.56 -3.60
C ASP A 404 16.33 5.78 -5.09
N ASN A 405 15.04 5.81 -5.48
CA ASN A 405 14.64 6.28 -6.80
C ASN A 405 14.34 7.78 -6.82
N ASN A 406 15.25 8.54 -7.43
CA ASN A 406 15.11 9.99 -7.58
C ASN A 406 14.86 10.42 -9.03
N ASN A 407 14.58 9.47 -9.94
CA ASN A 407 14.40 9.77 -11.36
C ASN A 407 12.98 10.23 -11.67
N ARG A 408 12.69 11.51 -11.36
CA ARG A 408 11.38 12.12 -11.60
C ARG A 408 11.14 12.38 -13.09
N VAL A 409 9.92 12.09 -13.56
CA VAL A 409 9.51 12.28 -14.95
C VAL A 409 8.17 13.03 -15.04
N GLU A 410 7.93 13.64 -16.20
CA GLU A 410 6.66 14.29 -16.50
C GLU A 410 5.50 13.27 -16.46
N THR A 411 4.39 13.67 -15.83
CA THR A 411 3.24 12.79 -15.75
C THR A 411 2.47 12.75 -17.07
N ALA A 412 1.89 11.59 -17.38
CA ALA A 412 1.07 11.40 -18.59
C ALA A 412 1.71 11.85 -19.93
N LYS A 413 3.04 11.91 -20.04
CA LYS A 413 3.72 12.12 -21.33
C LYS A 413 3.35 11.01 -22.32
N GLN A 414 2.73 11.34 -23.45
CA GLN A 414 2.15 10.35 -24.37
C GLN A 414 3.17 9.83 -25.38
N VAL A 415 3.16 8.52 -25.65
CA VAL A 415 3.86 7.90 -26.78
C VAL A 415 2.88 7.48 -27.88
N LYS A 416 3.34 7.43 -29.13
CA LYS A 416 2.52 6.95 -30.24
C LYS A 416 2.11 5.50 -29.99
N ARG A 417 0.84 5.17 -30.24
CA ARG A 417 0.38 3.78 -30.28
C ARG A 417 1.06 3.13 -31.49
N ILE A 418 1.78 2.04 -31.25
CA ILE A 418 2.45 1.24 -32.29
C ILE A 418 1.42 0.37 -32.98
#